data_AF-A0A972D1V7-F1
#
_entry.id   AF-A0A972D1V7-F1
#
_cell.length_a   1.000
_cell.length_b   1.000
_cell.length_c   1.000
_cell.angle_alpha   90.00
_cell.angle_beta   90.00
_cell.angle_gamma   90.00
#
_symmetry.space_group_name_H-M   'P 1'
#
loop_
_entity.id
_entity.type
_entity.pdbx_description
1 polymer ?
#
loop_
_entity_poly.entity_id
_entity_poly.type
_entity_poly.pdbx_seq_one_letter_code
_entity_poly.pdbx_strand_id
1 'polypeptide(L)'
;MRVLFCNIAWMKYYNGITEEDKPINGGACIKENENGGEVYNFRDYNGYCYGFVFVKLNGDMALEKHYEGVTSNQPYVEDVLVIWVATNKDNETRIVGWYKNATVYRKEQYEIAFTNPSHDLFYRIKAKAKDCYLLPEEERTFPIPRASISGTGMGMGRSNVWYAESQFAQSVLIPKVINYIENYKGKYANIVYSDDVLNQVIKYFNTARLIEENPDVLFNVADGLFWLNCFDKAKPLFERVIELEGEKLDTLDRLMRIHDYTRDREKTIYYCNKMIQLFGESKEYIQDKINHYWLMFDIYIYQKDKKKAEEIIDIISSFPDEVRDENLIERLQNTYNKTFKIKKHKRQFA
;
A
#
# COMPACT_ATOMS: atom_id res chain seq x y z
N MET A 1 -14.33 16.19 -14.42
CA MET A 1 -13.19 15.41 -13.88
C MET A 1 -12.99 15.80 -12.42
N ARG A 2 -12.85 14.83 -11.52
CA ARG A 2 -12.64 15.09 -10.09
C ARG A 2 -11.14 15.22 -9.80
N VAL A 3 -10.74 16.23 -9.03
CA VAL A 3 -9.32 16.48 -8.70
C VAL A 3 -9.18 16.73 -7.20
N LEU A 4 -8.14 16.16 -6.60
CA LEU A 4 -7.79 16.35 -5.20
C LEU A 4 -6.29 16.62 -5.07
N PHE A 5 -5.91 17.70 -4.39
CA PHE A 5 -4.53 17.96 -4.01
C PHE A 5 -4.29 17.50 -2.57
N CYS A 6 -3.23 16.71 -2.37
CA CYS A 6 -2.82 16.16 -1.08
C CYS A 6 -1.41 16.63 -0.74
N ASN A 7 -1.27 17.41 0.33
CA ASN A 7 0.00 17.89 0.85
C ASN A 7 0.58 16.90 1.85
N ILE A 8 1.80 16.45 1.57
CA ILE A 8 2.55 15.47 2.35
C ILE A 8 3.96 15.97 2.63
N ALA A 9 4.71 15.26 3.47
CA ALA A 9 6.15 15.52 3.65
C ALA A 9 6.92 15.34 2.34
N TRP A 10 8.01 16.10 2.17
CA TRP A 10 8.93 15.92 1.05
C TRP A 10 9.82 14.70 1.29
N MET A 11 9.78 13.74 0.37
CA MET A 11 10.66 12.56 0.33
C MET A 11 11.01 12.24 -1.12
N LYS A 12 12.08 11.49 -1.35
CA LYS A 12 12.53 11.06 -2.68
C LYS A 12 11.70 9.89 -3.20
N TYR A 13 11.48 8.88 -2.38
CA TYR A 13 10.97 7.58 -2.83
C TYR A 13 9.62 7.19 -2.25
N TYR A 14 9.24 7.71 -1.08
CA TYR A 14 7.98 7.36 -0.40
C TYR A 14 7.77 5.83 -0.33
N ASN A 15 8.86 5.13 0.02
CA ASN A 15 8.91 3.67 0.14
C ASN A 15 9.54 3.26 1.49
N GLY A 16 9.22 4.00 2.56
CA GLY A 16 9.82 3.86 3.88
C GLY A 16 10.89 4.91 4.15
N ILE A 17 11.33 4.97 5.42
CA ILE A 17 12.36 5.90 5.88
C ILE A 17 13.72 5.22 5.79
N THR A 18 14.67 5.87 5.12
CA THR A 18 16.09 5.48 5.16
C THR A 18 16.95 6.63 5.67
N GLU A 19 18.26 6.42 5.82
CA GLU A 19 19.16 7.51 6.21
C GLU A 19 19.20 8.63 5.14
N GLU A 20 19.05 8.26 3.87
CA GLU A 20 19.12 9.13 2.69
C GLU A 20 17.78 9.75 2.28
N ASP A 21 16.67 9.22 2.81
CA ASP A 21 15.31 9.66 2.50
C ASP A 21 14.44 9.80 3.76
N LYS A 22 14.70 10.88 4.50
CA LYS A 22 13.91 11.28 5.67
C LYS A 22 12.86 12.31 5.26
N PRO A 23 11.65 12.27 5.83
CA PRO A 23 10.61 13.23 5.52
C PRO A 23 10.99 14.65 5.97
N ILE A 24 10.83 15.62 5.07
CA ILE A 24 11.10 17.05 5.31
C ILE A 24 9.79 17.83 5.26
N ASN A 25 9.61 18.81 6.16
CA ASN A 25 8.46 19.72 6.21
C ASN A 25 7.07 19.04 6.29
N GLY A 26 7.02 17.79 6.76
CA GLY A 26 5.76 17.12 7.07
C GLY A 26 5.08 17.70 8.30
N GLY A 27 3.77 17.46 8.42
CA GLY A 27 2.98 17.95 9.55
C GLY A 27 3.48 17.42 10.90
N ALA A 28 2.96 17.99 12.00
CA ALA A 28 3.35 17.66 13.37
C ALA A 28 3.32 16.15 13.73
N CYS A 29 2.61 15.31 12.96
CA CYS A 29 2.52 13.86 13.18
C CYS A 29 3.84 13.09 13.07
N ILE A 30 4.87 13.62 12.40
CA ILE A 30 6.18 12.92 12.33
C ILE A 30 6.90 12.93 13.69
N LYS A 31 6.56 13.87 14.59
CA LYS A 31 7.22 14.02 15.89
C LYS A 31 6.63 13.16 17.03
N GLU A 32 5.43 12.60 16.86
CA GLU A 32 4.71 11.93 17.96
C GLU A 32 4.28 10.49 17.65
N ASN A 33 4.15 10.09 16.38
CA ASN A 33 3.82 8.72 15.99
C ASN A 33 4.86 8.23 14.98
N GLU A 34 5.69 7.28 15.38
CA GLU A 34 6.87 6.78 14.64
C GLU A 34 6.59 6.15 13.26
N ASN A 35 5.35 6.19 12.75
CA ASN A 35 4.98 5.71 11.42
C ASN A 35 3.97 6.66 10.75
N GLY A 36 4.45 7.80 10.22
CA GLY A 36 3.64 8.65 9.35
C GLY A 36 3.32 7.90 8.04
N GLY A 37 2.11 7.36 7.89
CA GLY A 37 1.73 6.51 6.75
C GLY A 37 2.03 7.08 5.36
N GLU A 38 2.23 8.41 5.25
CA GLU A 38 2.62 9.08 4.00
C GLU A 38 3.97 8.59 3.44
N VAL A 39 4.86 8.05 4.28
CA VAL A 39 6.18 7.55 3.84
C VAL A 39 6.09 6.32 2.93
N TYR A 40 4.90 5.73 2.77
CA TYR A 40 4.65 4.58 1.89
C TYR A 40 3.72 4.90 0.72
N ASN A 41 3.41 6.18 0.47
CA ASN A 41 2.43 6.57 -0.55
C ASN A 41 2.79 6.10 -1.98
N PHE A 42 4.02 5.75 -2.32
CA PHE A 42 4.32 5.22 -3.66
C PHE A 42 4.87 3.80 -3.66
N ARG A 43 4.75 3.11 -2.51
CA ARG A 43 5.02 1.68 -2.41
C ARG A 43 3.91 0.91 -3.12
N ASP A 44 4.29 0.09 -4.09
CA ASP A 44 3.40 -0.94 -4.61
C ASP A 44 3.22 -2.02 -3.54
N TYR A 45 1.98 -2.22 -3.15
CA TYR A 45 1.56 -3.28 -2.27
C TYR A 45 0.41 -4.04 -2.93
N ASN A 46 0.68 -5.26 -3.38
CA ASN A 46 -0.31 -6.10 -4.07
C ASN A 46 -0.93 -5.43 -5.32
N GLY A 47 -0.13 -4.73 -6.13
CA GLY A 47 -0.60 -4.06 -7.33
C GLY A 47 -1.40 -2.78 -7.05
N TYR A 48 -1.40 -2.28 -5.81
CA TYR A 48 -2.05 -1.03 -5.41
C TYR A 48 -1.09 -0.14 -4.63
N CYS A 49 -1.27 1.17 -4.75
CA CYS A 49 -0.73 2.13 -3.78
C CYS A 49 -1.83 2.57 -2.81
N TYR A 50 -1.46 2.67 -1.54
CA TYR A 50 -2.33 3.01 -0.43
C TYR A 50 -1.93 4.37 0.10
N GLY A 51 -2.57 5.41 -0.45
CA GLY A 51 -2.26 6.81 -0.15
C GLY A 51 -2.82 7.26 1.20
N PHE A 52 -1.91 7.65 2.09
CA PHE A 52 -2.18 8.32 3.34
C PHE A 52 -2.05 9.84 3.19
N VAL A 53 -3.04 10.56 3.73
CA VAL A 53 -2.98 12.01 3.93
C VAL A 53 -3.67 12.35 5.24
N PHE A 54 -2.99 13.16 6.06
CA PHE A 54 -3.53 13.58 7.34
C PHE A 54 -4.55 14.73 7.17
N VAL A 55 -5.84 14.49 7.41
CA VAL A 55 -6.91 15.49 7.20
C VAL A 55 -7.29 16.23 8.49
N LYS A 56 -7.14 15.58 9.66
CA LYS A 56 -7.27 16.01 11.08
C LYS A 56 -7.59 14.76 11.92
N LEU A 57 -7.31 14.79 13.24
CA LEU A 57 -7.75 13.73 14.16
C LEU A 57 -9.29 13.57 14.09
N ASN A 58 -9.77 12.36 13.80
CA ASN A 58 -11.20 12.01 13.71
C ASN A 58 -12.01 12.80 12.66
N GLY A 59 -11.35 13.34 11.64
CA GLY A 59 -12.03 14.08 10.56
C GLY A 59 -12.39 13.20 9.36
N ASP A 60 -13.69 13.14 9.05
CA ASP A 60 -14.19 12.63 7.76
C ASP A 60 -13.95 13.67 6.65
N MET A 61 -13.63 13.20 5.45
CA MET A 61 -13.63 14.04 4.24
C MET A 61 -15.08 14.29 3.82
N ALA A 62 -15.50 15.56 3.78
CA ALA A 62 -16.85 15.96 3.36
C ALA A 62 -17.00 15.91 1.82
N LEU A 63 -16.87 14.73 1.23
CA LEU A 63 -16.82 14.51 -0.23
C LEU A 63 -18.04 15.09 -0.96
N GLU A 64 -19.21 15.07 -0.32
CA GLU A 64 -20.47 15.61 -0.84
C GLU A 64 -20.45 17.12 -1.09
N LYS A 65 -19.57 17.85 -0.40
CA LYS A 65 -19.44 19.30 -0.58
C LYS A 65 -18.64 19.67 -1.81
N HIS A 66 -17.86 18.72 -2.32
CA HIS A 66 -16.79 19.00 -3.30
C HIS A 66 -16.97 18.25 -4.62
N TYR A 67 -17.78 17.20 -4.63
CA TYR A 67 -18.01 16.39 -5.82
C TYR A 67 -19.50 16.28 -6.11
N GLU A 68 -19.87 16.72 -7.32
CA GLU A 68 -21.24 16.63 -7.81
C GLU A 68 -21.73 15.16 -7.85
N GLY A 69 -22.98 14.98 -7.44
CA GLY A 69 -23.65 13.67 -7.37
C GLY A 69 -23.27 12.81 -6.17
N VAL A 70 -22.40 13.27 -5.27
CA VAL A 70 -22.00 12.52 -4.06
C VAL A 70 -22.96 12.80 -2.92
N THR A 71 -23.48 11.75 -2.30
CA THR A 71 -24.39 11.89 -1.14
C THR A 71 -23.60 11.98 0.17
N SER A 72 -24.22 12.56 1.22
CA SER A 72 -23.60 12.78 2.53
C SER A 72 -23.13 11.49 3.22
N ASN A 73 -23.70 10.34 2.87
CA ASN A 73 -23.36 9.04 3.46
C ASN A 73 -22.53 8.16 2.53
N GLN A 74 -22.19 8.65 1.33
CA GLN A 74 -21.38 7.89 0.39
C GLN A 74 -19.97 7.65 0.97
N PRO A 75 -19.50 6.39 1.03
CA PRO A 75 -18.26 6.05 1.72
C PRO A 75 -17.00 6.43 0.94
N TYR A 76 -17.10 6.53 -0.39
CA TYR A 76 -15.98 6.87 -1.27
C TYR A 76 -16.44 7.48 -2.59
N VAL A 77 -15.51 8.05 -3.34
CA VAL A 77 -15.67 8.43 -4.75
C VAL A 77 -14.55 7.85 -5.58
N GLU A 78 -14.90 7.40 -6.77
CA GLU A 78 -13.97 6.87 -7.77
C GLU A 78 -13.68 7.93 -8.84
N ASP A 79 -12.76 7.59 -9.75
CA ASP A 79 -12.34 8.42 -10.88
C ASP A 79 -11.81 9.79 -10.47
N VAL A 80 -11.00 9.82 -9.42
CA VAL A 80 -10.34 11.04 -8.92
C VAL A 80 -8.89 11.07 -9.39
N LEU A 81 -8.48 12.19 -9.98
CA LEU A 81 -7.07 12.53 -10.17
C LEU A 81 -6.54 13.10 -8.84
N VAL A 82 -5.72 12.31 -8.14
CA VAL A 82 -5.09 12.75 -6.89
C VAL A 82 -3.69 13.25 -7.19
N ILE A 83 -3.40 14.49 -6.82
CA ILE A 83 -2.13 15.17 -7.04
C ILE A 83 -1.44 15.31 -5.69
N TRP A 84 -0.30 14.63 -5.56
CA TRP A 84 0.53 14.71 -4.37
C TRP A 84 1.47 15.90 -4.50
N VAL A 85 1.48 16.74 -3.46
CA VAL A 85 2.31 17.94 -3.38
C VAL A 85 3.11 17.92 -2.09
N ALA A 86 4.30 18.49 -2.11
CA ALA A 86 5.12 18.62 -0.91
C ALA A 86 5.94 19.90 -0.97
N THR A 87 6.29 20.42 0.20
CA THR A 87 7.12 21.62 0.33
C THR A 87 8.59 21.23 0.50
N ASN A 88 9.43 21.62 -0.46
CA ASN A 88 10.86 21.33 -0.42
C ASN A 88 11.59 22.15 0.66
N LYS A 89 12.90 21.91 0.82
CA LYS A 89 13.77 22.63 1.77
C LYS A 89 13.84 24.14 1.53
N ASP A 90 13.57 24.60 0.32
CA ASP A 90 13.57 26.00 -0.10
C ASP A 90 12.19 26.66 0.09
N ASN A 91 11.28 25.97 0.79
CA ASN A 91 9.93 26.41 1.12
C ASN A 91 9.01 26.62 -0.09
N GLU A 92 9.28 25.88 -1.18
CA GLU A 92 8.44 25.85 -2.37
C GLU A 92 7.59 24.58 -2.40
N THR A 93 6.27 24.74 -2.59
CA THR A 93 5.37 23.60 -2.79
C THR A 93 5.37 23.20 -4.26
N ARG A 94 5.73 21.94 -4.55
CA ARG A 94 5.77 21.37 -5.91
C ARG A 94 4.91 20.12 -5.98
N ILE A 95 4.49 19.75 -7.20
CA ILE A 95 3.94 18.41 -7.46
C ILE A 95 5.06 17.39 -7.31
N VAL A 96 4.84 16.36 -6.49
CA VAL A 96 5.79 15.24 -6.33
C VAL A 96 5.36 14.01 -7.13
N GLY A 97 4.07 13.86 -7.39
CA GLY A 97 3.52 12.72 -8.11
C GLY A 97 2.00 12.79 -8.17
N TRP A 98 1.38 11.77 -8.75
CA TRP A 98 -0.07 11.70 -8.88
C TRP A 98 -0.55 10.26 -8.97
N TYR A 99 -1.80 10.05 -8.61
CA TYR A 99 -2.54 8.83 -8.93
C TYR A 99 -3.64 9.17 -9.93
N LYS A 100 -3.71 8.40 -11.01
CA LYS A 100 -4.88 8.40 -11.91
C LYS A 100 -5.91 7.39 -11.40
N ASN A 101 -7.18 7.62 -11.73
CA ASN A 101 -8.30 6.70 -11.46
C ASN A 101 -8.40 6.27 -9.98
N ALA A 102 -8.08 7.16 -9.05
CA ALA A 102 -8.03 6.82 -7.64
C ALA A 102 -9.43 6.77 -7.01
N THR A 103 -9.57 5.87 -6.03
CA THR A 103 -10.69 5.87 -5.08
C THR A 103 -10.30 6.69 -3.86
N VAL A 104 -11.14 7.66 -3.50
CA VAL A 104 -10.97 8.52 -2.31
C VAL A 104 -12.07 8.20 -1.31
N TYR A 105 -11.68 7.74 -0.12
CA TYR A 105 -12.57 7.37 0.96
C TYR A 105 -12.88 8.56 1.89
N ARG A 106 -14.12 8.61 2.37
CA ARG A 106 -14.59 9.58 3.36
C ARG A 106 -13.83 9.39 4.68
N LYS A 107 -13.71 8.14 5.10
CA LYS A 107 -13.06 7.72 6.34
C LYS A 107 -11.72 7.08 6.04
N GLU A 108 -10.80 7.18 6.99
CA GLU A 108 -9.57 6.39 6.94
C GLU A 108 -9.91 4.90 6.93
N GLN A 109 -9.28 4.19 6.00
CA GLN A 109 -9.35 2.76 5.84
C GLN A 109 -8.12 2.12 6.48
N TYR A 110 -8.26 0.84 6.82
CA TYR A 110 -7.21 0.04 7.43
C TYR A 110 -7.14 -1.30 6.71
N GLU A 111 -5.95 -1.68 6.27
CA GLU A 111 -5.63 -3.02 5.79
C GLU A 111 -4.43 -3.56 6.56
N ILE A 112 -4.51 -4.81 7.01
CA ILE A 112 -3.41 -5.47 7.72
C ILE A 112 -2.30 -5.76 6.72
N ALA A 113 -1.07 -5.41 7.06
CA ALA A 113 0.06 -5.72 6.21
C ALA A 113 0.45 -7.21 6.33
N PHE A 114 0.07 -8.01 5.32
CA PHE A 114 0.46 -9.40 5.04
C PHE A 114 1.88 -9.79 5.48
N THR A 115 2.87 -8.94 5.22
CA THR A 115 4.28 -9.29 5.47
C THR A 115 4.89 -8.59 6.66
N ASN A 116 4.25 -7.62 7.32
CA ASN A 116 4.77 -7.06 8.57
C ASN A 116 3.70 -6.18 9.26
N PRO A 117 3.14 -6.59 10.40
CA PRO A 117 2.12 -5.83 11.13
C PRO A 117 2.58 -4.45 11.63
N SER A 118 3.89 -4.19 11.82
CA SER A 118 4.36 -2.80 12.08
C SER A 118 4.11 -1.86 10.90
N HIS A 119 3.72 -2.39 9.75
CA HIS A 119 3.45 -1.67 8.52
C HIS A 119 1.99 -1.72 8.09
N ASP A 120 1.07 -1.95 9.04
CA ASP A 120 -0.37 -1.85 8.78
C ASP A 120 -0.71 -0.58 7.97
N LEU A 121 -1.54 -0.75 6.95
CA LEU A 121 -1.81 0.27 5.96
C LEU A 121 -3.01 1.09 6.39
N PHE A 122 -2.75 2.31 6.85
CA PHE A 122 -3.76 3.34 7.03
C PHE A 122 -3.81 4.21 5.78
N TYR A 123 -4.97 4.37 5.16
CA TYR A 123 -5.08 5.10 3.91
C TYR A 123 -6.44 5.77 3.74
N ARG A 124 -6.48 6.82 2.93
CA ARG A 124 -7.73 7.43 2.45
C ARG A 124 -7.86 7.37 0.94
N ILE A 125 -6.79 7.04 0.24
CA ILE A 125 -6.72 7.01 -1.20
C ILE A 125 -6.20 5.64 -1.63
N LYS A 126 -6.82 5.02 -2.61
CA LYS A 126 -6.37 3.74 -3.19
C LYS A 126 -6.38 3.84 -4.70
N ALA A 127 -5.31 3.42 -5.35
CA ALA A 127 -5.22 3.36 -6.80
C ALA A 127 -4.35 2.17 -7.20
N LYS A 128 -4.53 1.67 -8.43
CA LYS A 128 -3.65 0.61 -8.96
C LYS A 128 -2.24 1.18 -9.09
N ALA A 129 -1.22 0.42 -8.70
CA ALA A 129 0.17 0.88 -8.73
C ALA A 129 0.60 1.33 -10.14
N LYS A 130 0.06 0.70 -11.19
CA LYS A 130 0.29 1.10 -12.60
C LYS A 130 -0.23 2.50 -12.97
N ASP A 131 -1.15 3.04 -12.17
CA ASP A 131 -1.76 4.36 -12.32
C ASP A 131 -1.16 5.39 -11.32
N CYS A 132 -0.13 4.99 -10.57
CA CYS A 132 0.54 5.80 -9.55
C CYS A 132 1.95 6.19 -10.03
N TYR A 133 2.23 7.48 -10.07
CA TYR A 133 3.44 8.01 -10.69
C TYR A 133 4.16 8.96 -9.74
N LEU A 134 5.38 8.63 -9.36
CA LEU A 134 6.27 9.45 -8.54
C LEU A 134 7.34 10.10 -9.41
N LEU A 135 7.49 11.41 -9.32
CA LEU A 135 8.54 12.14 -10.01
C LEU A 135 9.88 12.00 -9.25
N PRO A 136 11.00 11.75 -9.96
CA PRO A 136 12.34 12.00 -9.45
C PRO A 136 12.47 13.42 -8.91
N GLU A 137 13.31 13.63 -7.91
CA GLU A 137 13.41 14.92 -7.20
C GLU A 137 13.71 16.08 -8.16
N GLU A 138 14.60 15.84 -9.12
CA GLU A 138 15.03 16.77 -10.15
C GLU A 138 13.93 17.13 -11.17
N GLU A 139 12.89 16.29 -11.31
CA GLU A 139 11.77 16.50 -12.24
C GLU A 139 10.58 17.20 -11.58
N ARG A 140 10.62 17.49 -10.27
CA ARG A 140 9.53 18.14 -9.50
C ARG A 140 9.46 19.65 -9.74
N THR A 141 9.30 20.02 -11.00
CA THR A 141 9.43 21.39 -11.48
C THR A 141 8.14 22.21 -11.37
N PHE A 142 6.97 21.57 -11.32
CA PHE A 142 5.69 22.27 -11.36
C PHE A 142 5.30 22.86 -9.98
N PRO A 143 5.20 24.20 -9.83
CA PRO A 143 4.83 24.85 -8.58
C PRO A 143 3.34 24.81 -8.31
N ILE A 144 2.98 24.67 -7.03
CA ILE A 144 1.62 24.81 -6.53
C ILE A 144 1.56 26.04 -5.61
N PRO A 145 0.76 27.06 -5.95
CA PRO A 145 0.68 28.29 -5.16
C PRO A 145 0.09 28.02 -3.77
N ARG A 146 0.53 28.81 -2.78
CA ARG A 146 0.00 28.80 -1.41
C ARG A 146 -0.87 30.02 -1.17
N ALA A 147 -2.06 29.82 -0.60
CA ALA A 147 -3.00 30.90 -0.34
C ALA A 147 -2.44 31.99 0.59
N SER A 148 -1.50 31.64 1.48
CA SER A 148 -0.80 32.58 2.35
C SER A 148 0.09 33.59 1.61
N ILE A 149 0.45 33.30 0.36
CA ILE A 149 1.32 34.14 -0.49
C ILE A 149 0.49 34.75 -1.62
N SER A 150 -0.31 33.93 -2.30
CA SER A 150 -1.05 34.32 -3.50
C SER A 150 -2.45 34.88 -3.24
N GLY A 151 -2.92 34.83 -1.98
CA GLY A 151 -4.27 35.23 -1.58
C GLY A 151 -5.28 34.09 -1.55
N THR A 152 -6.39 34.30 -0.84
CA THR A 152 -7.47 33.33 -0.68
C THR A 152 -8.05 32.91 -2.03
N GLY A 153 -8.18 31.60 -2.25
CA GLY A 153 -8.70 31.04 -3.50
C GLY A 153 -7.69 30.96 -4.64
N MET A 154 -6.49 31.51 -4.48
CA MET A 154 -5.43 31.49 -5.51
C MET A 154 -4.39 30.39 -5.29
N GLY A 155 -4.54 29.58 -4.23
CA GLY A 155 -3.63 28.49 -3.93
C GLY A 155 -4.09 27.63 -2.76
N MET A 156 -3.28 26.64 -2.43
CA MET A 156 -3.56 25.68 -1.36
C MET A 156 -3.45 26.36 0.01
N GLY A 157 -4.44 26.10 0.87
CA GLY A 157 -4.52 26.65 2.23
C GLY A 157 -3.71 25.86 3.26
N ARG A 158 -4.08 26.00 4.54
CA ARG A 158 -3.45 25.27 5.66
C ARG A 158 -3.85 23.79 5.76
N SER A 159 -4.95 23.40 5.13
CA SER A 159 -5.41 22.00 5.06
C SER A 159 -4.47 21.17 4.20
N ASN A 160 -4.22 19.92 4.58
CA ASN A 160 -3.45 18.99 3.74
C ASN A 160 -4.24 18.46 2.54
N VAL A 161 -5.56 18.66 2.52
CA VAL A 161 -6.41 18.35 1.36
C VAL A 161 -7.01 19.62 0.78
N TRP A 162 -7.00 19.72 -0.54
CA TRP A 162 -7.58 20.84 -1.28
C TRP A 162 -8.27 20.38 -2.56
N TYR A 163 -9.56 20.71 -2.69
CA TYR A 163 -10.42 20.31 -3.81
C TYR A 163 -10.38 21.29 -4.98
N ALA A 164 -9.62 22.37 -4.87
CA ALA A 164 -9.33 23.30 -5.96
C ALA A 164 -10.59 23.86 -6.67
N GLU A 165 -11.63 24.19 -5.90
CA GLU A 165 -12.95 24.61 -6.41
C GLU A 165 -13.03 26.07 -6.85
N SER A 166 -12.02 26.89 -6.56
CA SER A 166 -12.04 28.31 -6.92
C SER A 166 -12.03 28.48 -8.44
N GLN A 167 -12.61 29.59 -8.92
CA GLN A 167 -12.61 29.92 -10.35
C GLN A 167 -11.19 29.94 -10.93
N PHE A 168 -10.22 30.50 -10.21
CA PHE A 168 -8.82 30.48 -10.61
C PHE A 168 -8.28 29.05 -10.74
N ALA A 169 -8.54 28.19 -9.74
CA ALA A 169 -8.02 26.84 -9.77
C ALA A 169 -8.62 26.04 -10.93
N GLN A 170 -9.93 26.14 -11.16
CA GLN A 170 -10.64 25.45 -12.23
C GLN A 170 -10.28 25.94 -13.63
N SER A 171 -10.16 27.26 -13.84
CA SER A 171 -9.93 27.84 -15.17
C SER A 171 -8.46 28.01 -15.55
N VAL A 172 -7.54 28.06 -14.57
CA VAL A 172 -6.12 28.35 -14.82
C VAL A 172 -5.21 27.25 -14.32
N LEU A 173 -5.31 26.85 -13.05
CA LEU A 173 -4.35 25.92 -12.45
C LEU A 173 -4.54 24.50 -12.96
N ILE A 174 -5.76 23.96 -12.86
CA ILE A 174 -6.08 22.57 -13.21
C ILE A 174 -5.74 22.27 -14.67
N PRO A 175 -6.10 23.10 -15.67
CA PRO A 175 -5.70 22.87 -17.06
C PRO A 175 -4.19 22.77 -17.25
N LYS A 176 -3.40 23.60 -16.55
CA LYS A 176 -1.94 23.54 -16.58
C LYS A 176 -1.40 22.27 -15.94
N VAL A 177 -2.00 21.84 -14.82
CA VAL A 177 -1.61 20.59 -14.14
C VAL A 177 -1.93 19.37 -15.01
N ILE A 178 -3.11 19.31 -15.63
CA ILE A 178 -3.46 18.24 -16.57
C ILE A 178 -2.46 18.21 -17.72
N ASN A 179 -2.18 19.37 -18.33
CA ASN A 179 -1.22 19.46 -19.41
C ASN A 179 0.18 18.99 -18.99
N TYR A 180 0.61 19.32 -17.77
CA TYR A 180 1.88 18.84 -17.21
C TYR A 180 1.91 17.32 -17.05
N ILE A 181 0.84 16.72 -16.50
CA ILE A 181 0.73 15.29 -16.27
C ILE A 181 0.65 14.51 -17.59
N GLU A 182 -0.22 14.93 -18.52
CA GLU A 182 -0.46 14.20 -19.78
C GLU A 182 0.70 14.32 -20.77
N ASN A 183 1.54 15.36 -20.67
CA ASN A 183 2.71 15.54 -21.52
C ASN A 183 4.03 15.22 -20.82
N TYR A 184 4.00 14.65 -19.62
CA TYR A 184 5.22 14.23 -18.95
C TYR A 184 5.87 13.07 -19.71
N LYS A 185 7.14 13.25 -20.10
CA LYS A 185 7.94 12.25 -20.84
C LYS A 185 9.20 11.83 -20.09
N GLY A 186 9.38 12.29 -18.86
CA GLY A 186 10.51 11.95 -18.01
C GLY A 186 10.39 10.55 -17.43
N LYS A 187 11.37 10.19 -16.60
CA LYS A 187 11.36 8.92 -15.85
C LYS A 187 10.48 9.03 -14.61
N TYR A 188 10.08 7.90 -14.04
CA TYR A 188 9.45 7.85 -12.72
C TYR A 188 10.43 7.27 -11.70
N ALA A 189 10.32 7.71 -10.45
CA ALA A 189 11.13 7.20 -9.35
C ALA A 189 10.62 5.87 -8.80
N ASN A 190 9.30 5.61 -8.92
CA ASN A 190 8.71 4.30 -8.63
C ASN A 190 8.66 3.42 -9.87
N ILE A 191 8.67 2.10 -9.66
CA ILE A 191 8.46 1.15 -10.75
C ILE A 191 6.96 1.10 -11.08
N VAL A 192 6.64 1.26 -12.35
CA VAL A 192 5.27 1.22 -12.86
C VAL A 192 5.20 0.12 -13.92
N TYR A 193 4.67 -1.05 -13.54
CA TYR A 193 4.45 -2.15 -14.49
C TYR A 193 3.16 -1.88 -15.27
N SER A 194 3.28 -1.34 -16.49
CA SER A 194 2.12 -1.23 -17.38
C SER A 194 1.71 -2.59 -17.92
N ASP A 195 0.43 -2.75 -18.24
CA ASP A 195 -0.08 -3.99 -18.85
C ASP A 195 0.67 -4.31 -20.15
N ASP A 196 1.02 -3.29 -20.95
CA ASP A 196 1.78 -3.45 -22.19
C ASP A 196 3.19 -4.00 -21.93
N VAL A 197 3.90 -3.48 -20.92
CA VAL A 197 5.23 -3.98 -20.53
C VAL A 197 5.13 -5.42 -20.07
N LEU A 198 4.16 -5.74 -19.21
CA LEU A 198 3.96 -7.11 -18.70
C LEU A 198 3.59 -8.08 -19.84
N ASN A 199 2.72 -7.67 -20.76
CA ASN A 199 2.37 -8.46 -21.94
C ASN A 199 3.59 -8.70 -22.85
N GLN A 200 4.44 -7.68 -23.01
CA GLN A 200 5.66 -7.80 -23.80
C GLN A 200 6.68 -8.73 -23.13
N VAL A 201 6.82 -8.67 -21.80
CA VAL A 201 7.63 -9.62 -21.01
C VAL A 201 7.12 -11.05 -21.21
N ILE A 202 5.81 -11.28 -21.05
CA ILE A 202 5.18 -12.59 -21.26
C ILE A 202 5.44 -13.09 -22.68
N LYS A 203 5.35 -12.21 -23.70
CA LYS A 203 5.65 -12.57 -25.09
C LYS A 203 7.11 -13.00 -25.27
N TYR A 204 8.06 -12.26 -24.70
CA TYR A 204 9.49 -12.60 -24.80
C TYR A 204 9.79 -13.95 -24.14
N PHE A 205 9.32 -14.17 -22.92
CA PHE A 205 9.56 -15.43 -22.22
C PHE A 205 8.81 -16.60 -22.84
N ASN A 206 7.61 -16.41 -23.39
CA ASN A 206 6.96 -17.46 -24.17
C ASN A 206 7.73 -17.80 -25.46
N THR A 207 8.40 -16.83 -26.08
CA THR A 207 9.28 -17.09 -27.22
C THR A 207 10.51 -17.89 -26.79
N ALA A 208 11.13 -17.53 -25.66
CA ALA A 208 12.23 -18.30 -25.07
C ALA A 208 11.80 -19.73 -24.72
N ARG A 209 10.60 -19.90 -24.15
CA ARG A 209 10.00 -21.19 -23.81
C ARG A 209 9.82 -22.11 -25.02
N LEU A 210 9.58 -21.55 -26.22
CA LEU A 210 9.53 -22.34 -27.46
C LEU A 210 10.89 -22.89 -27.89
N ILE A 211 11.98 -22.25 -27.46
CA ILE A 211 13.35 -22.71 -27.71
C ILE A 211 13.72 -23.77 -26.67
N GLU A 212 13.55 -23.43 -25.40
CA GLU A 212 13.80 -24.31 -24.26
C GLU A 212 12.91 -23.92 -23.09
N GLU A 213 12.11 -24.88 -22.61
CA GLU A 213 11.38 -24.72 -21.36
C GLU A 213 12.28 -25.09 -20.18
N ASN A 214 12.53 -24.13 -19.31
CA ASN A 214 13.26 -24.33 -18.07
C ASN A 214 12.55 -23.56 -16.92
N PRO A 215 12.91 -23.85 -15.65
CA PRO A 215 12.25 -23.23 -14.49
C PRO A 215 12.27 -21.71 -14.51
N ASP A 216 13.41 -21.08 -14.82
CA ASP A 216 13.56 -19.63 -14.82
C ASP A 216 12.63 -18.97 -15.85
N VAL A 217 12.57 -19.53 -17.07
CA VAL A 217 11.68 -19.04 -18.13
C VAL A 217 10.22 -19.18 -17.72
N LEU A 218 9.83 -20.33 -17.16
CA LEU A 218 8.46 -20.56 -16.69
C LEU A 218 8.09 -19.64 -15.53
N PHE A 219 8.99 -19.45 -14.57
CA PHE A 219 8.79 -18.55 -13.44
C PHE A 219 8.52 -17.13 -13.92
N ASN A 220 9.31 -16.62 -14.87
CA ASN A 220 9.12 -15.27 -15.39
C ASN A 220 7.81 -15.09 -16.19
N VAL A 221 7.36 -16.11 -16.94
CA VAL A 221 6.02 -16.09 -17.55
C VAL A 221 4.93 -16.04 -16.47
N ALA A 222 5.06 -16.89 -15.45
CA ALA A 222 4.11 -16.99 -14.35
C ALA A 222 4.04 -15.69 -13.53
N ASP A 223 5.19 -15.08 -13.24
CA ASP A 223 5.30 -13.82 -12.50
C ASP A 223 4.67 -12.66 -13.29
N GLY A 224 4.92 -12.57 -14.60
CA GLY A 224 4.24 -11.60 -15.44
C GLY A 224 2.71 -11.75 -15.42
N LEU A 225 2.22 -12.99 -15.49
CA LEU A 225 0.78 -13.30 -15.38
C LEU A 225 0.22 -12.98 -13.98
N PHE A 226 0.99 -13.21 -12.94
CA PHE A 226 0.64 -12.87 -11.56
C PHE A 226 0.43 -11.37 -11.40
N TRP A 227 1.35 -10.53 -11.91
CA TRP A 227 1.21 -9.07 -11.86
C TRP A 227 0.04 -8.55 -12.71
N LEU A 228 -0.35 -9.29 -13.76
CA LEU A 228 -1.59 -9.04 -14.51
C LEU A 228 -2.86 -9.56 -13.83
N ASN A 229 -2.77 -10.09 -12.60
CA ASN A 229 -3.86 -10.76 -11.88
C ASN A 229 -4.48 -11.96 -12.64
N CYS A 230 -3.75 -12.55 -13.59
CA CYS A 230 -4.16 -13.76 -14.33
C CYS A 230 -3.82 -15.02 -13.54
N PHE A 231 -4.33 -15.13 -12.31
CA PHE A 231 -3.92 -16.15 -11.36
C PHE A 231 -4.24 -17.59 -11.81
N ASP A 232 -5.33 -17.77 -12.55
CA ASP A 232 -5.73 -19.04 -13.17
C ASP A 232 -4.67 -19.59 -14.13
N LYS A 233 -3.93 -18.70 -14.80
CA LYS A 233 -2.83 -19.06 -15.72
C LYS A 233 -1.47 -19.06 -15.03
N ALA A 234 -1.24 -18.15 -14.09
CA ALA A 234 0.02 -18.06 -13.36
C ALA A 234 0.26 -19.29 -12.47
N LYS A 235 -0.76 -19.72 -11.72
CA LYS A 235 -0.67 -20.82 -10.76
C LYS A 235 -0.14 -22.13 -11.35
N PRO A 236 -0.71 -22.71 -12.44
CA PRO A 236 -0.20 -23.98 -12.98
C PRO A 236 1.23 -23.88 -13.48
N LEU A 237 1.70 -22.68 -13.88
CA LEU A 237 3.10 -22.48 -14.27
C LEU A 237 4.03 -22.49 -13.06
N PHE A 238 3.66 -21.85 -11.95
CA PHE A 238 4.43 -21.95 -10.71
C PHE A 238 4.45 -23.37 -10.14
N GLU A 239 3.34 -24.11 -10.23
CA GLU A 239 3.32 -25.54 -9.87
C GLU A 239 4.28 -26.34 -10.75
N ARG A 240 4.33 -26.06 -12.07
CA ARG A 240 5.30 -26.66 -12.99
C ARG A 240 6.75 -26.29 -12.68
N VAL A 241 7.03 -25.06 -12.22
CA VAL A 241 8.36 -24.66 -11.75
C VAL A 241 8.79 -25.55 -10.58
N ILE A 242 7.91 -25.77 -9.58
CA ILE A 242 8.21 -26.67 -8.46
C ILE A 242 8.49 -28.09 -8.92
N GLU A 243 7.76 -28.61 -9.91
CA GLU A 243 8.01 -29.96 -10.46
C GLU A 243 9.41 -30.09 -11.09
N LEU A 244 9.96 -29.00 -11.65
CA LEU A 244 11.21 -29.03 -12.40
C LEU A 244 12.44 -28.78 -11.52
N GLU A 245 12.34 -27.90 -10.51
CA GLU A 245 13.49 -27.50 -9.69
C GLU A 245 13.27 -27.64 -8.18
N GLY A 246 12.12 -28.18 -7.77
CA GLY A 246 11.76 -28.33 -6.38
C GLY A 246 11.24 -27.05 -5.75
N GLU A 247 11.10 -27.09 -4.42
CA GLU A 247 10.46 -26.03 -3.65
C GLU A 247 11.48 -24.93 -3.31
N LYS A 248 11.36 -23.80 -3.99
CA LYS A 248 12.11 -22.57 -3.68
C LYS A 248 11.21 -21.50 -3.06
N LEU A 249 11.80 -20.65 -2.22
CA LEU A 249 11.09 -19.62 -1.46
C LEU A 249 10.31 -18.64 -2.36
N ASP A 250 10.89 -18.22 -3.47
CA ASP A 250 10.28 -17.31 -4.44
C ASP A 250 8.99 -17.88 -5.05
N THR A 251 9.02 -19.14 -5.49
CA THR A 251 7.90 -19.82 -6.11
C THR A 251 6.80 -20.13 -5.09
N LEU A 252 7.20 -20.53 -3.87
CA LEU A 252 6.25 -20.74 -2.78
C LEU A 252 5.58 -19.43 -2.32
N ASP A 253 6.30 -18.31 -2.26
CA ASP A 253 5.73 -16.99 -1.96
C ASP A 253 4.66 -16.61 -2.99
N ARG A 254 4.93 -16.81 -4.28
CA ARG A 254 3.95 -16.52 -5.33
C ARG A 254 2.70 -17.37 -5.22
N LEU A 255 2.84 -18.67 -4.97
CA LEU A 255 1.69 -19.55 -4.78
C LEU A 255 0.90 -19.19 -3.51
N MET A 256 1.58 -18.89 -2.40
CA MET A 256 0.94 -18.42 -1.18
C MET A 256 0.09 -17.17 -1.44
N ARG A 257 0.65 -16.17 -2.12
CA ARG A 257 -0.04 -14.91 -2.43
C ARG A 257 -1.23 -15.12 -3.35
N ILE A 258 -1.10 -15.96 -4.37
CA ILE A 258 -2.24 -16.33 -5.24
C ILE A 258 -3.39 -16.89 -4.41
N HIS A 259 -3.10 -17.82 -3.49
CA HIS A 259 -4.12 -18.41 -2.63
C HIS A 259 -4.72 -17.40 -1.65
N ASP A 260 -3.91 -16.49 -1.11
CA ASP A 260 -4.41 -15.43 -0.25
C ASP A 260 -5.33 -14.45 -0.99
N TYR A 261 -4.95 -14.01 -2.20
CA TYR A 261 -5.79 -13.13 -3.03
C TYR A 261 -7.09 -13.77 -3.49
N THR A 262 -7.06 -15.08 -3.74
CA THR A 262 -8.26 -15.87 -4.07
C THR A 262 -9.04 -16.30 -2.82
N ARG A 263 -8.59 -15.90 -1.63
CA ARG A 263 -9.18 -16.20 -0.31
C ARG A 263 -9.25 -17.69 0.03
N ASP A 264 -8.35 -18.49 -0.53
CA ASP A 264 -8.16 -19.89 -0.20
C ASP A 264 -7.31 -20.03 1.07
N ARG A 265 -7.96 -19.88 2.22
CA ARG A 265 -7.32 -19.81 3.53
C ARG A 265 -6.53 -21.07 3.89
N GLU A 266 -7.04 -22.24 3.50
CA GLU A 266 -6.38 -23.51 3.80
C GLU A 266 -5.05 -23.60 3.07
N LYS A 267 -5.03 -23.25 1.78
CA LYS A 267 -3.79 -23.23 0.99
C LYS A 267 -2.85 -22.12 1.39
N THR A 268 -3.34 -20.93 1.76
CA THR A 268 -2.47 -19.87 2.32
C THR A 268 -1.71 -20.40 3.55
N ILE A 269 -2.42 -21.01 4.51
CA ILE A 269 -1.78 -21.61 5.70
C ILE A 269 -0.78 -22.72 5.31
N TYR A 270 -1.14 -23.57 4.35
CA TYR A 270 -0.26 -24.62 3.85
C TYR A 270 1.08 -24.06 3.35
N TYR A 271 1.04 -23.02 2.50
CA TYR A 271 2.26 -22.41 1.98
C TYR A 271 3.03 -21.62 3.04
N CYS A 272 2.36 -20.92 3.97
CA CYS A 272 3.04 -20.30 5.12
C CYS A 272 3.89 -21.31 5.88
N ASN A 273 3.31 -22.48 6.23
CA ASN A 273 4.03 -23.52 6.95
C ASN A 273 5.23 -24.06 6.15
N LYS A 274 5.08 -24.23 4.83
CA LYS A 274 6.19 -24.65 3.97
C LYS A 274 7.34 -23.65 3.97
N MET A 275 7.04 -22.36 3.82
CA MET A 275 8.09 -21.35 3.81
C MET A 275 8.78 -21.23 5.17
N ILE A 276 8.02 -21.32 6.28
CA ILE A 276 8.58 -21.35 7.64
C ILE A 276 9.61 -22.47 7.82
N GLN A 277 9.39 -23.64 7.21
CA GLN A 277 10.33 -24.77 7.26
C GLN A 277 11.61 -24.54 6.45
N LEU A 278 11.56 -23.68 5.43
CA LEU A 278 12.69 -23.36 4.55
C LEU A 278 13.48 -22.14 5.03
N PHE A 279 12.88 -21.25 5.82
CA PHE A 279 13.56 -20.09 6.38
C PHE A 279 14.70 -20.49 7.31
N GLY A 280 15.85 -19.84 7.14
CA GLY A 280 17.01 -20.02 8.01
C GLY A 280 16.82 -19.39 9.41
N GLU A 281 17.92 -19.23 10.12
CA GLU A 281 17.93 -18.67 11.49
C GLU A 281 18.59 -17.28 11.56
N SER A 282 18.76 -16.61 10.41
CA SER A 282 19.20 -15.21 10.42
C SER A 282 18.11 -14.32 11.01
N LYS A 283 18.48 -13.14 11.52
CA LYS A 283 17.53 -12.15 12.04
C LYS A 283 16.42 -11.84 11.02
N GLU A 284 16.77 -11.69 9.75
CA GLU A 284 15.83 -11.44 8.65
C GLU A 284 14.87 -12.62 8.46
N TYR A 285 15.37 -13.85 8.43
CA TYR A 285 14.50 -15.03 8.31
C TYR A 285 13.61 -15.24 9.54
N ILE A 286 14.06 -14.89 10.74
CA ILE A 286 13.21 -14.95 11.94
C ILE A 286 12.07 -13.93 11.82
N GLN A 287 12.37 -12.72 11.33
CA GLN A 287 11.33 -11.73 11.05
C GLN A 287 10.33 -12.27 10.02
N ASP A 288 10.81 -12.90 8.94
CA ASP A 288 9.93 -13.53 7.95
C ASP A 288 9.08 -14.64 8.57
N LYS A 289 9.63 -15.51 9.42
CA LYS A 289 8.85 -16.51 10.17
C LYS A 289 7.72 -15.85 10.97
N ILE A 290 8.03 -14.77 11.71
CA ILE A 290 7.04 -14.01 12.51
C ILE A 290 5.93 -13.48 11.62
N ASN A 291 6.26 -12.92 10.45
CA ASN A 291 5.31 -12.37 9.50
C ASN A 291 4.32 -13.45 9.00
N HIS A 292 4.83 -14.66 8.69
CA HIS A 292 3.99 -15.77 8.26
C HIS A 292 3.11 -16.33 9.38
N TYR A 293 3.65 -16.42 10.60
CA TYR A 293 2.85 -16.77 11.77
C TYR A 293 1.73 -15.76 12.01
N TRP A 294 2.01 -14.46 11.87
CA TRP A 294 0.99 -13.43 11.99
C TRP A 294 -0.13 -13.59 10.95
N LEU A 295 0.22 -13.82 9.67
CA LEU A 295 -0.79 -14.07 8.63
C LEU A 295 -1.67 -15.28 9.00
N MET A 296 -1.07 -16.37 9.51
CA MET A 296 -1.82 -17.52 10.01
C MET A 296 -2.72 -17.16 11.21
N PHE A 297 -2.22 -16.34 12.15
CA PHE A 297 -3.02 -15.85 13.27
C PHE A 297 -4.27 -15.12 12.79
N ASP A 298 -4.16 -14.18 11.86
CA ASP A 298 -5.31 -13.44 11.34
C ASP A 298 -6.33 -14.35 10.67
N ILE A 299 -5.87 -15.36 9.93
CA ILE A 299 -6.74 -16.36 9.33
C ILE A 299 -7.48 -17.14 10.43
N TYR A 300 -6.80 -17.56 11.51
CA TYR A 300 -7.43 -18.27 12.62
C TYR A 300 -8.38 -17.40 13.43
N ILE A 301 -8.06 -16.11 13.64
CA ILE A 301 -8.98 -15.12 14.22
C ILE A 301 -10.25 -15.03 13.38
N TYR A 302 -10.12 -14.90 12.07
CA TYR A 302 -11.26 -14.81 11.15
C TYR A 302 -12.11 -16.08 11.16
N GLN A 303 -11.48 -17.26 11.19
CA GLN A 303 -12.13 -18.56 11.29
C GLN A 303 -12.71 -18.85 12.69
N LYS A 304 -12.43 -17.98 13.67
CA LYS A 304 -12.77 -18.16 15.09
C LYS A 304 -12.15 -19.43 15.70
N ASP A 305 -11.00 -19.87 15.18
CA ASP A 305 -10.22 -20.97 15.75
C ASP A 305 -9.37 -20.44 16.91
N LYS A 306 -9.99 -20.40 18.09
CA LYS A 306 -9.37 -19.88 19.31
C LYS A 306 -8.07 -20.61 19.66
N LYS A 307 -8.04 -21.93 19.50
CA LYS A 307 -6.92 -22.76 19.94
C LYS A 307 -5.69 -22.47 19.10
N LYS A 308 -5.83 -22.49 17.78
CA LYS A 308 -4.70 -22.21 16.88
C LYS A 308 -4.24 -20.76 16.96
N ALA A 309 -5.15 -19.81 17.14
CA ALA A 309 -4.77 -18.41 17.36
C ALA A 309 -3.91 -18.24 18.62
N GLU A 310 -4.24 -18.97 19.70
CA GLU A 310 -3.46 -18.97 20.95
C GLU A 310 -2.09 -19.65 20.76
N GLU A 311 -2.04 -20.80 20.07
CA GLU A 311 -0.78 -21.48 19.73
C GLU A 311 0.18 -20.56 18.95
N ILE A 312 -0.34 -19.75 18.02
CA ILE A 312 0.50 -18.79 17.29
C ILE A 312 1.03 -17.67 18.20
N ILE A 313 0.23 -17.17 19.14
CA ILE A 313 0.71 -16.19 20.12
C ILE A 313 1.87 -16.77 20.92
N ASP A 314 1.76 -18.01 21.36
CA ASP A 314 2.82 -18.68 22.14
C ASP A 314 4.09 -18.86 21.31
N ILE A 315 3.96 -19.27 20.03
CA ILE A 315 5.08 -19.39 19.10
C ILE A 315 5.78 -18.04 18.92
N ILE A 316 5.04 -16.97 18.61
CA ILE A 316 5.63 -15.64 18.42
C ILE A 316 6.26 -15.13 19.73
N SER A 317 5.65 -15.46 20.87
CA SER A 317 6.15 -15.12 22.22
C SER A 317 7.46 -15.85 22.56
N SER A 318 7.81 -16.94 21.87
CA SER A 318 9.07 -17.67 22.10
C SER A 318 10.29 -17.08 21.40
N PHE A 319 10.12 -16.24 20.37
CA PHE A 319 11.24 -15.58 19.69
C PHE A 319 11.90 -14.50 20.58
N PRO A 320 13.19 -14.19 20.40
CA PRO A 320 13.87 -13.13 21.16
C PRO A 320 13.22 -11.75 20.97
N ASP A 321 13.26 -10.89 21.99
CA ASP A 321 12.72 -9.52 21.89
C ASP A 321 13.40 -8.69 20.79
N GLU A 322 14.70 -8.88 20.59
CA GLU A 322 15.53 -8.11 19.64
C GLU A 322 15.14 -8.27 18.16
N VAL A 323 14.33 -9.29 17.87
CA VAL A 323 13.84 -9.63 16.52
C VAL A 323 12.32 -9.49 16.40
N ARG A 324 11.65 -8.98 17.44
CA ARG A 324 10.22 -8.67 17.43
C ARG A 324 10.02 -7.18 17.38
N ASP A 325 9.00 -6.74 16.65
CA ASP A 325 8.54 -5.36 16.74
C ASP A 325 8.09 -5.04 18.17
N GLU A 326 8.37 -3.82 18.63
CA GLU A 326 7.87 -3.33 19.91
C GLU A 326 6.33 -3.45 19.95
N ASN A 327 5.82 -3.99 21.06
CA ASN A 327 4.39 -4.22 21.30
C ASN A 327 3.69 -5.25 20.38
N LEU A 328 4.42 -6.04 19.58
CA LEU A 328 3.82 -7.08 18.71
C LEU A 328 2.91 -8.04 19.48
N ILE A 329 3.39 -8.56 20.62
CA ILE A 329 2.63 -9.51 21.46
C ILE A 329 1.39 -8.85 22.05
N GLU A 330 1.49 -7.59 22.50
CA GLU A 330 0.34 -6.86 23.02
C GLU A 330 -0.74 -6.68 21.95
N ARG A 331 -0.35 -6.37 20.71
CA ARG A 331 -1.27 -6.26 19.57
C ARG A 331 -1.99 -7.58 19.31
N LEU A 332 -1.27 -8.71 19.25
CA LEU A 332 -1.88 -10.03 19.08
C LEU A 332 -2.88 -10.34 20.20
N GLN A 333 -2.48 -10.13 21.45
CA GLN A 333 -3.33 -10.39 22.61
C GLN A 333 -4.57 -9.50 22.61
N ASN A 334 -4.44 -8.22 22.23
CA ASN A 334 -5.55 -7.29 22.10
C ASN A 334 -6.54 -7.76 21.02
N THR A 335 -6.05 -8.17 19.85
CA THR A 335 -6.91 -8.70 18.76
C THR A 335 -7.61 -9.98 19.19
N TYR A 336 -6.88 -10.92 19.79
CA TYR A 336 -7.43 -12.17 20.33
C TYR A 336 -8.50 -11.91 21.38
N ASN A 337 -8.24 -11.03 22.35
CA ASN A 337 -9.16 -10.68 23.42
C ASN A 337 -10.41 -9.99 22.87
N LYS A 338 -10.27 -9.06 21.92
CA LYS A 338 -11.42 -8.41 21.26
C LYS A 338 -12.32 -9.42 20.56
N THR A 339 -11.75 -10.41 19.90
CA THR A 339 -12.50 -11.42 19.13
C THR A 339 -13.16 -12.46 20.03
N PHE A 340 -12.44 -13.01 21.02
CA PHE A 340 -12.90 -14.16 21.79
C PHE A 340 -13.36 -13.85 23.21
N LYS A 341 -12.92 -12.75 23.82
CA LYS A 341 -13.35 -12.32 25.16
C LYS A 341 -14.41 -11.23 25.02
N ILE A 342 -15.64 -11.62 24.70
CA ILE A 342 -16.81 -10.75 24.92
C ILE A 342 -16.85 -10.41 26.41
N LYS A 343 -16.83 -9.11 26.74
CA LYS A 343 -17.09 -8.60 28.09
C LYS A 343 -18.34 -9.29 28.64
N LYS A 344 -18.19 -10.11 29.69
CA LYS A 344 -19.29 -10.35 30.63
C LYS A 344 -19.72 -8.99 31.16
N HIS A 345 -20.71 -8.35 30.53
CA HIS A 345 -21.49 -7.36 31.24
C HIS A 345 -22.11 -8.12 32.41
N LYS A 346 -21.55 -7.90 33.61
CA LYS A 346 -22.26 -8.17 34.86
C LYS A 346 -23.61 -7.44 34.72
N ARG A 347 -24.68 -8.18 34.46
CA ARG A 347 -26.00 -7.79 34.95
C ARG A 347 -25.87 -7.77 36.47
N GLN A 348 -25.51 -6.62 37.02
CA GLN A 348 -25.84 -6.34 38.41
C GLN A 348 -27.36 -6.21 38.43
N PHE A 349 -28.01 -7.27 38.88
CA PHE A 349 -29.27 -7.12 39.58
C PHE A 349 -28.96 -6.33 40.85
N ALA A 350 -29.54 -5.14 40.95
CA ALA A 350 -29.93 -4.47 42.17
C ALA A 350 -31.18 -3.66 41.84
#